data_AF-A0A7V9B6N6-F1
#
_entry.id   AF-A0A7V9B6N6-F1
#
_cell.length_a   1.000
_cell.length_b   1.000
_cell.length_c   1.000
_cell.angle_alpha   90.00
_cell.angle_beta   90.00
_cell.angle_gamma   90.00
#
_symmetry.space_group_name_H-M   'P 1'
#
loop_
_entity.id
_entity.type
_entity.pdbx_description
1 polymer ?
#
loop_
_entity_poly.entity_id
_entity_poly.type
_entity_poly.pdbx_seq_one_letter_code
_entity_poly.pdbx_strand_id
1 'polypeptide(L)'
;MAVVQYWSMHPLGPWAEHLRYHDVRDPVEARELYARPRVSRLDLPVDILHVDFDTAAAHGISADDLVDDDWAACQDWAATLTVPGILVPSAALPGTESLVLFGPMARVPYGAEPIGPIDLPCDATADMGAVTPDLLRLVRWRGSTHLGLKAWRAGGPPVPTPAVSYPAP
;
A
#
# COMPACT_ATOMS: atom_id res chain seq x y z
N MET A 1 11.68 17.36 5.03
CA MET A 1 10.76 16.23 4.81
C MET A 1 9.46 16.79 4.29
N ALA A 2 9.07 16.45 3.06
CA ALA A 2 7.74 16.76 2.57
C ALA A 2 6.71 15.98 3.39
N VAL A 3 5.51 16.52 3.56
CA VAL A 3 4.37 15.78 4.13
C VAL A 3 4.02 14.68 3.14
N VAL A 4 3.82 13.45 3.62
CA VAL A 4 3.45 12.29 2.78
C VAL A 4 2.32 11.50 3.42
N GLN A 5 1.48 10.91 2.58
CA GLN A 5 0.40 10.01 3.01
C GLN A 5 0.45 8.72 2.22
N TYR A 6 0.33 7.60 2.93
CA TYR A 6 0.34 6.27 2.37
C TYR A 6 -1.07 5.69 2.40
N TRP A 7 -1.53 5.22 1.25
CA TRP A 7 -2.82 4.58 1.05
C TRP A 7 -2.61 3.23 0.39
N SER A 8 -3.46 2.26 0.72
CA SER A 8 -3.48 0.97 0.05
C SER A 8 -4.64 0.92 -0.93
N MET A 9 -4.41 0.42 -2.14
CA MET A 9 -5.46 0.25 -3.16
C MET A 9 -6.28 -1.03 -2.94
N HIS A 10 -5.97 -1.80 -1.89
CA HIS A 10 -6.65 -3.02 -1.51
C HIS A 10 -7.00 -3.00 -0.01
N PRO A 11 -8.21 -3.45 0.40
CA PRO A 11 -8.64 -3.39 1.80
C PRO A 11 -7.77 -4.19 2.77
N LEU A 12 -7.07 -5.22 2.29
CA LEU A 12 -6.11 -5.99 3.10
C LEU A 12 -4.75 -5.31 3.24
N GLY A 13 -4.44 -4.33 2.39
CA GLY A 13 -3.12 -3.68 2.34
C GLY A 13 -2.70 -2.99 3.64
N PRO A 14 -3.54 -2.17 4.29
CA PRO A 14 -3.14 -1.47 5.51
C PRO A 14 -2.84 -2.45 6.65
N TRP A 15 -3.61 -3.55 6.70
CA TRP A 15 -3.38 -4.63 7.67
C TRP A 15 -2.10 -5.42 7.37
N ALA A 16 -1.80 -5.69 6.09
CA ALA A 16 -0.57 -6.36 5.70
C ALA A 16 0.66 -5.53 6.08
N GLU A 17 0.63 -4.22 5.82
CA GLU A 17 1.68 -3.29 6.26
C GLU A 17 1.79 -3.25 7.79
N HIS A 18 0.67 -3.18 8.50
CA HIS A 18 0.67 -3.15 9.97
C HIS A 18 1.24 -4.43 10.58
N LEU A 19 0.82 -5.59 10.08
CA LEU A 19 1.36 -6.91 10.47
C LEU A 19 2.86 -6.99 10.20
N ARG A 20 3.29 -6.65 8.97
CA ARG A 20 4.71 -6.68 8.56
C ARG A 20 5.56 -5.71 9.36
N TYR A 21 5.05 -4.52 9.68
CA TYR A 21 5.77 -3.51 10.43
C TYR A 21 6.02 -3.94 11.88
N HIS A 22 5.01 -4.56 12.52
CA HIS A 22 5.12 -5.06 13.89
C HIS A 22 5.66 -6.51 13.99
N ASP A 23 5.95 -7.15 12.87
CA ASP A 23 6.37 -8.55 12.76
C ASP A 23 5.43 -9.55 13.48
N VAL A 24 4.14 -9.27 13.47
CA VAL A 24 3.13 -10.11 14.14
C VAL A 24 2.73 -11.26 13.23
N ARG A 25 3.26 -12.45 13.52
CA ARG A 25 3.06 -13.66 12.71
C ARG A 25 2.12 -14.67 13.34
N ASP A 26 1.85 -14.53 14.63
CA ASP A 26 0.99 -15.44 15.38
C ASP A 26 -0.50 -15.05 15.22
N PRO A 27 -1.40 -15.99 14.90
CA PRO A 27 -2.84 -15.71 14.76
C PRO A 27 -3.55 -15.23 16.03
N VAL A 28 -3.03 -15.50 17.23
CA VAL A 28 -3.58 -14.98 18.49
C VAL A 28 -3.15 -13.53 18.65
N GLU A 29 -1.86 -13.23 18.52
CA GLU A 29 -1.34 -11.86 18.57
C GLU A 29 -1.97 -10.97 17.49
N ALA A 30 -2.17 -11.48 16.28
CA ALA A 30 -2.81 -10.73 15.20
C ALA A 30 -4.22 -10.26 15.56
N ARG A 31 -4.99 -11.04 16.35
CA ARG A 31 -6.33 -10.65 16.79
C ARG A 31 -6.34 -9.53 17.82
N GLU A 32 -5.21 -9.28 18.47
CA GLU A 32 -5.02 -8.19 19.45
C GLU A 32 -4.55 -6.89 18.78
N LEU A 33 -4.17 -6.94 17.49
CA LEU A 33 -3.88 -5.75 16.71
C LEU A 33 -5.16 -5.04 16.29
N TYR A 34 -5.45 -3.94 16.99
CA TYR A 34 -6.54 -3.05 16.65
C TYR A 34 -6.03 -1.80 15.94
N ALA A 35 -6.73 -1.44 14.88
CA ALA A 35 -6.54 -0.16 14.21
C ALA A 35 -7.89 0.51 13.97
N ARG A 36 -7.85 1.81 13.71
CA ARG A 36 -9.01 2.58 13.26
C ARG A 36 -8.97 2.67 11.73
N PRO A 37 -9.50 1.67 10.98
CA PRO A 37 -9.43 1.69 9.53
C PRO A 37 -10.17 2.91 8.98
N ARG A 38 -9.59 3.47 7.93
CA ARG A 38 -10.18 4.60 7.21
C ARG A 38 -10.29 4.23 5.75
N VAL A 39 -11.34 4.73 5.12
CA VAL A 39 -11.54 4.65 3.68
C VAL A 39 -11.52 6.06 3.13
N SER A 40 -11.03 6.20 1.90
CA SER A 40 -11.06 7.46 1.19
C SER A 40 -11.51 7.25 -0.24
N ARG A 41 -12.22 8.25 -0.78
CA ARG A 41 -12.55 8.36 -2.20
C ARG A 41 -11.63 9.43 -2.77
N LEU A 42 -10.84 9.05 -3.76
CA LEU A 42 -9.94 9.97 -4.45
C LEU A 42 -10.19 9.89 -5.95
N ASP A 43 -10.34 11.06 -6.55
CA ASP A 43 -10.15 11.22 -7.99
C ASP A 43 -8.66 11.46 -8.20
N LEU A 44 -7.96 10.45 -8.73
CA LEU A 44 -6.51 10.52 -8.88
C LEU A 44 -6.16 11.62 -9.90
N PRO A 45 -5.24 12.55 -9.55
CA PRO A 45 -4.72 13.50 -10.51
C PRO A 45 -4.16 12.81 -11.77
N VAL A 46 -4.31 13.44 -12.93
CA VAL A 46 -3.85 12.90 -14.22
C VAL A 46 -2.34 12.66 -14.25
N ASP A 47 -1.59 13.38 -13.41
CA ASP A 47 -0.14 13.35 -13.27
C ASP A 47 0.34 12.45 -12.11
N ILE A 48 -0.51 11.60 -11.54
CA ILE A 48 -0.04 10.51 -10.67
C ILE A 48 0.85 9.59 -11.50
N LEU A 49 2.08 9.40 -11.00
CA LEU A 49 3.05 8.56 -11.66
C LEU A 49 2.85 7.10 -11.23
N HIS A 50 2.47 6.25 -12.17
CA HIS A 50 2.40 4.81 -11.94
C HIS A 50 3.75 4.17 -12.30
N VAL A 51 4.39 3.53 -11.33
CA VAL A 51 5.66 2.81 -11.51
C VAL A 51 5.50 1.36 -11.06
N ASP A 52 5.63 0.44 -12.01
CA ASP A 52 5.64 -1.01 -11.81
C ASP A 52 7.05 -1.60 -12.06
N PHE A 53 7.18 -2.92 -12.03
CA PHE A 53 8.46 -3.59 -12.24
C PHE A 53 9.02 -3.39 -13.66
N ASP A 54 8.16 -3.22 -14.67
CA ASP A 54 8.56 -3.01 -16.07
C ASP A 54 9.04 -1.58 -16.32
N THR A 55 8.43 -0.61 -15.64
CA THR A 55 8.68 0.82 -15.83
C THR A 55 9.68 1.42 -14.84
N ALA A 56 10.00 0.72 -13.74
CA ALA A 56 10.93 1.15 -12.69
C ALA A 56 12.21 1.80 -13.25
N ALA A 57 12.92 1.09 -14.14
CA ALA A 57 14.19 1.55 -14.68
C ALA A 57 14.06 2.84 -15.50
N ALA A 58 12.95 3.04 -16.20
CA ALA A 58 12.67 4.27 -16.94
C ALA A 58 12.42 5.47 -16.00
N HIS A 59 12.04 5.22 -14.75
CA HIS A 59 11.82 6.21 -13.71
C HIS A 59 13.00 6.38 -12.75
N GLY A 60 14.13 5.72 -13.02
CA GLY A 60 15.37 5.90 -12.25
C GLY A 60 15.43 5.14 -10.93
N ILE A 61 14.60 4.10 -10.76
CA ILE A 61 14.60 3.19 -9.61
C ILE A 61 14.68 1.74 -10.09
N SER A 62 15.29 0.82 -9.33
CA SER A 62 15.27 -0.59 -9.71
C SER A 62 13.95 -1.27 -9.29
N ALA A 63 13.59 -2.34 -9.98
CA ALA A 63 12.42 -3.14 -9.61
C ALA A 63 12.54 -3.76 -8.21
N ASP A 64 13.77 -4.03 -7.74
CA ASP A 64 14.03 -4.50 -6.39
C ASP A 64 13.75 -3.43 -5.34
N ASP A 65 14.24 -2.21 -5.58
CA ASP A 65 14.10 -1.08 -4.64
C ASP A 65 12.62 -0.77 -4.35
N LEU A 66 11.73 -0.93 -5.34
CA LEU A 66 10.28 -0.71 -5.18
C LEU A 66 9.66 -1.56 -4.06
N VAL A 67 10.26 -2.71 -3.75
CA VAL A 67 9.75 -3.65 -2.77
C VAL A 67 10.81 -4.09 -1.78
N ASP A 68 11.92 -3.39 -1.63
CA ASP A 68 12.95 -3.79 -0.67
C ASP A 68 12.44 -3.64 0.79
N ASP A 69 13.11 -4.30 1.72
CA ASP A 69 12.96 -4.03 3.15
C ASP A 69 13.73 -2.77 3.57
N ASP A 70 14.80 -2.40 2.84
CA ASP A 70 15.48 -1.12 2.96
C ASP A 70 14.83 -0.05 2.06
N TRP A 71 14.17 0.89 2.71
CA TRP A 71 13.47 2.00 2.06
C TRP A 71 14.36 3.16 1.61
N ALA A 72 15.68 3.14 1.85
CA ALA A 72 16.54 4.29 1.58
C ALA A 72 16.52 4.69 0.09
N ALA A 73 16.65 3.72 -0.82
CA ALA A 73 16.59 3.96 -2.25
C ALA A 73 15.22 4.54 -2.70
N CYS A 74 14.12 4.00 -2.16
CA CYS A 74 12.78 4.53 -2.40
C CYS A 74 12.60 5.96 -1.89
N GLN A 75 13.14 6.27 -0.70
CA GLN A 75 13.04 7.60 -0.10
C GLN A 75 13.87 8.63 -0.88
N ASP A 76 15.09 8.27 -1.27
CA ASP A 76 15.95 9.11 -2.10
C ASP A 76 15.32 9.36 -3.47
N TRP A 77 14.79 8.31 -4.11
CA TRP A 77 14.06 8.43 -5.36
C TRP A 77 12.83 9.34 -5.21
N ALA A 78 11.98 9.09 -4.22
CA ALA A 78 10.78 9.89 -3.97
C ALA A 78 11.09 11.37 -3.70
N ALA A 79 12.24 11.68 -3.09
CA ALA A 79 12.70 13.05 -2.86
C ALA A 79 13.06 13.80 -4.16
N THR A 80 13.30 13.09 -5.27
CA THR A 80 13.57 13.70 -6.57
C THR A 80 12.30 14.00 -7.38
N LEU A 81 11.16 13.45 -6.97
CA LEU A 81 9.91 13.53 -7.74
C LEU A 81 9.22 14.88 -7.57
N THR A 82 8.65 15.39 -8.66
CA THR A 82 7.86 16.64 -8.68
C THR A 82 6.37 16.40 -8.98
N VAL A 83 5.93 15.13 -8.95
CA VAL A 83 4.53 14.72 -9.17
C VAL A 83 3.74 14.82 -7.86
N PRO A 84 2.39 14.90 -7.89
CA PRO A 84 1.57 14.95 -6.68
C PRO A 84 1.49 13.61 -5.94
N GLY A 85 1.88 12.51 -6.59
CA GLY A 85 1.89 11.20 -5.98
C GLY A 85 2.34 10.10 -6.92
N ILE A 86 2.52 8.91 -6.35
CA ILE A 86 2.92 7.70 -7.07
C ILE A 86 2.03 6.52 -6.71
N LEU A 87 1.77 5.67 -7.70
CA LEU A 87 1.28 4.31 -7.51
C LEU A 87 2.43 3.34 -7.70
N VAL A 88 2.65 2.46 -6.74
CA VAL A 88 3.74 1.46 -6.76
C VAL A 88 3.26 0.12 -6.24
N PRO A 89 3.91 -1.01 -6.61
CA PRO A 89 3.63 -2.31 -6.02
C PRO A 89 3.69 -2.27 -4.49
N SER A 90 2.72 -2.89 -3.83
CA SER A 90 2.75 -3.04 -2.37
C SER A 90 3.86 -4.00 -1.97
N ALA A 91 4.79 -3.52 -1.15
CA ALA A 91 5.87 -4.33 -0.63
C ALA A 91 5.40 -5.36 0.40
N ALA A 92 4.31 -5.12 1.14
CA ALA A 92 3.76 -6.05 2.13
C ALA A 92 2.74 -7.04 1.56
N LEU A 93 2.02 -6.69 0.49
CA LEU A 93 0.95 -7.50 -0.07
C LEU A 93 1.10 -7.66 -1.59
N PRO A 94 1.88 -8.68 -2.03
CA PRO A 94 2.11 -8.93 -3.45
C PRO A 94 0.81 -9.06 -4.26
N GLY A 95 0.79 -8.52 -5.48
CA GLY A 95 -0.40 -8.50 -6.34
C GLY A 95 -1.34 -7.32 -6.06
N THR A 96 -0.90 -6.34 -5.26
CA THR A 96 -1.63 -5.10 -4.98
C THR A 96 -0.70 -3.88 -5.09
N GLU A 97 -1.28 -2.69 -5.05
CA GLU A 97 -0.58 -1.41 -5.16
C GLU A 97 -0.80 -0.55 -3.92
N SER A 98 0.16 0.35 -3.70
CA SER A 98 0.10 1.41 -2.70
C SER A 98 0.18 2.77 -3.40
N LEU A 99 -0.65 3.70 -2.94
CA LEU A 99 -0.67 5.09 -3.37
C LEU A 99 0.08 5.92 -2.33
N VAL A 100 1.08 6.66 -2.78
CA VAL A 100 1.79 7.65 -1.97
C VAL A 100 1.44 9.03 -2.50
N LEU A 101 0.86 9.87 -1.65
CA LEU A 101 0.56 11.27 -1.98
C LEU A 101 1.61 12.18 -1.36
N PHE A 102 2.12 13.11 -2.17
CA PHE A 102 3.11 14.10 -1.77
C PHE A 102 2.42 15.44 -1.49
N GLY A 103 2.77 16.03 -0.35
CA GLY A 103 2.22 17.31 0.09
C GLY A 103 1.08 17.19 1.12
N PRO A 104 0.56 18.34 1.57
CA PRO A 104 -0.50 18.39 2.56
C PRO A 104 -1.83 17.90 1.96
N MET A 105 -2.57 17.07 2.71
CA MET A 105 -3.99 16.83 2.46
C MET A 105 -4.79 17.12 3.73
N ALA A 106 -5.98 17.67 3.55
CA ALA A 106 -6.94 17.97 4.59
C ALA A 106 -8.11 16.99 4.51
N ARG A 107 -8.38 16.29 5.60
CA ARG A 107 -9.53 15.37 5.66
C ARG A 107 -10.84 16.16 5.59
N VAL A 108 -11.72 15.76 4.69
CA VAL A 108 -13.13 16.19 4.64
C VAL A 108 -14.05 14.95 4.81
N PRO A 109 -15.32 15.10 5.20
CA PRO A 109 -16.25 13.98 5.30
C PRO A 109 -16.30 13.16 3.99
N TYR A 110 -16.42 11.85 4.07
CA TYR A 110 -16.29 10.94 2.93
C TYR A 110 -17.31 11.23 1.81
N GLY A 111 -18.52 11.65 2.17
CA GLY A 111 -19.58 12.03 1.23
C GLY A 111 -19.52 13.49 0.77
N ALA A 112 -18.59 14.29 1.27
CA ALA A 112 -18.43 15.67 0.84
C ALA A 112 -17.78 15.75 -0.54
N GLU A 113 -18.17 16.75 -1.32
CA GLU A 113 -17.49 17.08 -2.56
C GLU A 113 -16.24 17.92 -2.25
N PRO A 114 -15.04 17.52 -2.71
CA PRO A 114 -13.82 18.31 -2.55
C PRO A 114 -13.99 19.73 -3.11
N ILE A 115 -13.57 20.74 -2.34
CA ILE A 115 -13.58 22.14 -2.78
C ILE A 115 -12.22 22.51 -3.37
N GLY A 116 -11.14 21.98 -2.79
CA GLY A 116 -9.78 22.21 -3.23
C GLY A 116 -8.98 20.93 -3.46
N PRO A 117 -7.79 21.04 -4.10
CA PRO A 117 -6.94 19.91 -4.46
C PRO A 117 -6.32 19.20 -3.24
N ILE A 118 -6.36 19.83 -2.06
CA ILE A 118 -5.89 19.23 -0.81
C ILE A 118 -7.00 18.49 -0.06
N ASP A 119 -8.26 18.64 -0.46
CA ASP A 119 -9.38 18.03 0.26
C ASP A 119 -9.43 16.53 -0.04
N LEU A 120 -9.47 15.73 1.03
CA LEU A 120 -9.44 14.29 0.97
C LEU A 120 -10.68 13.71 1.66
N PRO A 121 -11.73 13.33 0.88
CA PRO A 121 -12.90 12.67 1.41
C PRO A 121 -12.51 11.36 2.08
N CYS A 122 -12.55 11.33 3.40
CA CYS A 122 -12.07 10.21 4.18
C CYS A 122 -12.75 10.13 5.54
N ASP A 123 -13.27 8.95 5.87
CA ASP A 123 -13.86 8.66 7.16
C ASP A 123 -13.35 7.34 7.73
N ALA A 124 -13.45 7.22 9.06
CA ALA A 124 -13.22 5.95 9.74
C ALA A 124 -14.38 5.01 9.45
N THR A 125 -14.07 3.74 9.13
CA THR A 125 -15.09 2.71 8.89
C THR A 125 -15.40 1.91 10.15
N ALA A 126 -14.52 1.96 11.15
CA ALA A 126 -14.72 1.40 12.48
C ALA A 126 -13.87 2.17 13.49
N ASP A 127 -14.28 2.20 14.76
CA ASP A 127 -13.45 2.69 15.85
C ASP A 127 -12.43 1.65 16.32
N MET A 128 -12.76 0.36 16.19
CA MET A 128 -11.85 -0.77 16.39
C MET A 128 -12.06 -1.82 15.30
N GLY A 129 -11.16 -1.87 14.32
CA GLY A 129 -11.04 -2.98 13.38
C GLY A 129 -10.01 -3.99 13.88
N ALA A 130 -10.16 -5.25 13.48
CA ALA A 130 -9.18 -6.31 13.71
C ALA A 130 -8.86 -7.00 12.38
N VAL A 131 -7.64 -7.51 12.26
CA VAL A 131 -7.20 -8.23 11.06
C VAL A 131 -7.85 -9.61 10.97
N THR A 132 -8.09 -10.07 9.75
CA THR A 132 -8.46 -11.47 9.50
C THR A 132 -7.21 -12.36 9.59
N PRO A 133 -7.23 -13.47 10.37
CA PRO A 133 -6.07 -14.37 10.49
C PRO A 133 -5.59 -14.94 9.16
N ASP A 134 -6.51 -15.10 8.19
CA ASP A 134 -6.21 -15.56 6.84
C ASP A 134 -5.22 -14.64 6.10
N LEU A 135 -5.08 -13.39 6.51
CA LEU A 135 -4.13 -12.46 5.92
C LEU A 135 -2.67 -12.87 6.17
N LEU A 136 -2.38 -13.55 7.29
CA LEU A 136 -1.00 -13.91 7.67
C LEU A 136 -0.26 -14.72 6.60
N ARG A 137 -1.00 -15.53 5.82
CA ARG A 137 -0.44 -16.35 4.72
C ARG A 137 -0.16 -15.55 3.44
N LEU A 138 -0.69 -14.33 3.34
CA LEU A 138 -0.62 -13.47 2.15
C LEU A 138 0.41 -12.34 2.35
N VAL A 139 0.73 -11.97 3.59
CA VAL A 139 1.74 -10.96 3.90
C VAL A 139 3.12 -11.46 3.45
N ARG A 140 3.85 -10.59 2.74
CA ARG A 140 5.28 -10.77 2.57
C ARG A 140 6.01 -10.20 3.79
N TRP A 141 6.68 -11.08 4.52
CA TRP A 141 7.50 -10.72 5.67
C TRP A 141 8.87 -10.19 5.27
N ARG A 142 9.48 -9.38 6.14
CA ARG A 142 10.87 -8.93 5.94
C ARG A 142 11.81 -10.12 5.78
N GLY A 143 12.79 -10.00 4.88
CA GLY A 143 13.70 -11.05 4.45
C GLY A 143 13.08 -12.10 3.52
N SER A 144 11.77 -12.07 3.29
CA SER A 144 11.10 -13.04 2.39
C SER A 144 11.06 -12.53 0.96
N THR A 145 11.09 -13.47 0.02
CA THR A 145 10.97 -13.16 -1.41
C THR A 145 9.63 -12.49 -1.71
N HIS A 146 9.67 -11.36 -2.42
CA HIS A 146 8.46 -10.73 -2.93
C HIS A 146 7.91 -11.50 -4.13
N LEU A 147 6.73 -12.12 -3.99
CA LEU A 147 6.18 -13.02 -5.01
C LEU A 147 5.90 -12.33 -6.35
N GLY A 148 5.48 -11.05 -6.34
CA GLY A 148 5.27 -10.25 -7.55
C GLY A 148 6.56 -10.08 -8.37
N LEU A 149 7.59 -9.47 -7.77
CA LEU A 149 8.93 -9.36 -8.33
C LEU A 149 9.50 -10.72 -8.81
N LYS A 150 9.33 -11.81 -8.03
CA LYS A 150 9.76 -13.16 -8.45
C LYS A 150 9.07 -13.62 -9.72
N ALA A 151 7.75 -13.45 -9.81
CA ALA A 151 6.97 -13.85 -10.99
C ALA A 151 7.39 -13.04 -12.22
N TRP A 152 7.52 -11.72 -12.08
CA TRP A 152 7.97 -10.82 -13.14
C TRP A 152 9.36 -11.22 -13.68
N ARG A 153 10.35 -11.44 -12.80
CA ARG A 153 11.69 -11.90 -13.18
C ARG A 153 11.70 -13.22 -13.95
N ALA A 154 10.75 -14.10 -13.66
CA ALA A 154 10.61 -15.38 -14.35
C ALA A 154 9.88 -15.28 -15.69
N GLY A 155 9.43 -14.09 -16.10
CA GLY A 155 8.53 -13.89 -17.24
C GLY A 155 7.16 -14.55 -17.03
N GLY A 156 6.78 -14.78 -15.77
CA GLY A 156 5.52 -15.40 -15.39
C GLY A 156 4.37 -14.39 -15.36
N PRO A 157 3.11 -14.86 -15.25
CA PRO A 157 1.96 -13.98 -15.11
C PRO A 157 2.02 -13.17 -13.80
N PRO A 158 1.36 -12.00 -13.74
CA PRO A 158 1.20 -11.26 -12.49
C PRO A 158 0.60 -12.13 -11.37
N VAL A 159 1.05 -11.90 -10.14
CA VAL A 159 0.45 -12.55 -8.96
C VAL A 159 -1.01 -12.09 -8.85
N PRO A 160 -1.99 -13.01 -8.67
CA PRO A 160 -3.39 -12.64 -8.53
C PRO A 160 -3.61 -11.70 -7.34
N THR A 161 -4.60 -10.83 -7.45
CA THR A 161 -5.04 -10.00 -6.33
C THR A 161 -5.45 -10.89 -5.15
N PRO A 162 -4.87 -10.68 -3.96
CA PRO A 162 -5.10 -11.52 -2.80
C PRO A 162 -6.54 -11.42 -2.31
N ALA A 163 -7.12 -12.57 -1.98
CA ALA A 163 -8.42 -12.67 -1.34
C ALA A 163 -8.33 -13.53 -0.09
N VAL A 164 -9.07 -13.13 0.95
CA VAL A 164 -9.34 -13.99 2.10
C VAL A 164 -10.64 -14.74 1.86
N SER A 165 -10.65 -16.02 2.22
CA SER A 165 -11.87 -16.82 2.12
C SER A 165 -12.81 -16.41 3.25
N TYR A 166 -14.08 -16.19 2.92
CA TYR A 166 -15.11 -16.11 3.95
C TYR A 166 -15.48 -17.53 4.36
N PRO A 167 -15.54 -17.86 5.67
CA PRO A 167 -16.30 -19.04 6.06
C PRO A 167 -17.73 -18.86 5.56
N ALA A 168 -18.31 -19.92 4.99
CA ALA A 168 -19.72 -19.92 4.63
C ALA A 168 -20.56 -19.56 5.88
N PRO A 169 -21.63 -18.77 5.72
CA PRO A 169 -22.49 -18.36 6.83
C PRO A 169 -23.12 -19.54 7.57
#